data_AF-A0A966UXC3-F1
#
_entry.id   AF-A0A966UXC3-F1
#
_cell.length_a   1.000
_cell.length_b   1.000
_cell.length_c   1.000
_cell.angle_alpha   90.00
_cell.angle_beta   90.00
_cell.angle_gamma   90.00
#
_symmetry.space_group_name_H-M   'P 1'
#
loop_
_entity.id
_entity.type
_entity.pdbx_description
1 polymer ?
#
loop_
_entity_poly.entity_id
_entity_poly.type
_entity_poly.pdbx_seq_one_letter_code
_entity_poly.pdbx_strand_id
1 'polypeptide(L)' 'WLPELAHVNSADLISGDIAPLERRGYPETIENHKQQQARFKALYASIKG' A
#
# COMPACT_ATOMS: atom_id res chain seq x y z
N TRP A 1 -1.14 -2.52 -17.25
CA TRP A 1 -2.56 -2.40 -16.84
C TRP A 1 -2.90 -1.02 -16.30
N LEU A 2 -1.97 -0.32 -15.63
CA LEU A 2 -2.15 1.06 -15.15
C LEU A 2 -1.26 2.03 -15.95
N PRO A 3 -1.69 2.52 -17.13
CA PRO A 3 -0.88 3.39 -17.98
C PRO A 3 -0.54 4.75 -17.33
N GLU A 4 -1.37 5.22 -16.40
CA GLU A 4 -1.18 6.46 -15.66
C GLU A 4 0.02 6.45 -14.70
N LEU A 5 0.56 5.27 -14.40
CA LEU A 5 1.76 5.08 -13.59
C LEU A 5 2.99 4.67 -14.41
N ALA A 6 2.90 4.63 -15.74
CA ALA A 6 3.97 4.12 -16.61
C ALA A 6 5.27 4.94 -16.54
N HIS A 7 5.21 6.20 -16.06
CA HIS A 7 6.38 7.06 -15.86
C HIS A 7 7.06 6.89 -14.50
N VAL A 8 6.42 6.20 -13.56
CA VAL A 8 6.93 6.03 -12.19
C VAL A 8 8.05 4.99 -12.17
N ASN A 9 9.06 5.21 -11.33
CA ASN A 9 10.16 4.26 -11.17
C ASN A 9 9.63 2.91 -10.65
N SER A 10 10.09 1.81 -11.26
CA SER A 10 9.72 0.46 -10.86
C SER A 10 9.97 0.16 -9.38
N ALA A 11 11.01 0.73 -8.77
CA ALA A 11 11.29 0.55 -7.35
C ALA A 11 10.15 1.12 -6.48
N ASP A 12 9.66 2.32 -6.80
CA ASP A 12 8.57 2.98 -6.08
C ASP A 12 7.22 2.29 -6.33
N LEU A 13 7.03 1.73 -7.53
CA LEU A 13 5.86 0.91 -7.85
C LEU A 13 5.81 -0.38 -7.02
N ILE A 14 6.96 -1.03 -6.82
CA ILE A 14 7.05 -2.29 -6.06
C ILE A 14 6.93 -2.04 -4.56
N SER A 15 7.52 -0.95 -4.04
CA SER A 15 7.38 -0.58 -2.62
C SER A 15 5.99 -0.05 -2.29
N GLY A 16 5.32 0.58 -3.25
CA GLY A 16 4.08 1.32 -3.06
C GLY A 16 4.30 2.75 -2.53
N ASP A 17 5.56 3.15 -2.35
CA ASP A 17 5.94 4.46 -1.82
C ASP A 17 6.08 5.49 -2.97
N ILE A 18 4.97 5.74 -3.67
CA ILE A 18 4.95 6.67 -4.79
C ILE A 18 4.79 8.11 -4.26
N ALA A 19 5.76 8.96 -4.59
CA ALA A 19 5.74 10.37 -4.19
C ALA A 19 4.45 11.08 -4.66
N PRO A 20 3.90 12.03 -3.87
CA PRO A 20 2.62 12.69 -4.21
C PRO A 20 2.57 13.33 -5.60
N LEU A 21 3.68 13.93 -6.05
CA LEU A 21 3.78 14.55 -7.37
C LEU A 21 3.76 13.50 -8.50
N GLU A 22 4.41 12.36 -8.27
CA GLU A 22 4.52 11.27 -9.24
C GLU A 22 3.20 10.51 -9.44
N ARG A 23 2.34 10.50 -8.41
CA ARG A 23 1.02 9.86 -8.48
C ARG A 23 0.07 10.53 -9.46
N ARG A 24 0.18 11.84 -9.70
CA ARG A 24 -0.67 12.60 -10.67
C ARG A 24 -2.17 12.31 -10.54
N GLY A 25 -2.66 12.17 -9.30
CA GLY A 25 -4.06 11.85 -9.02
C GLY A 25 -4.34 10.37 -8.74
N TYR A 26 -3.35 9.48 -8.90
CA TYR A 26 -3.42 8.11 -8.39
C TYR A 26 -3.54 8.14 -6.85
N PRO A 27 -4.46 7.33 -6.27
CA PRO A 27 -4.76 7.40 -4.85
C PRO A 27 -3.55 7.05 -3.97
N GLU A 28 -3.59 7.56 -2.75
CA GLU A 28 -2.69 7.09 -1.69
C GLU A 28 -3.05 5.67 -1.27
N THR A 29 -2.11 5.02 -0.58
CA THR A 29 -2.41 3.75 0.07
C THR A 29 -3.57 3.95 1.04
N ILE A 30 -4.62 3.15 0.89
CA ILE A 30 -5.84 3.24 1.70
C ILE A 30 -5.52 2.94 3.17
N GLU A 31 -4.57 2.04 3.39
CA GLU A 31 -4.21 1.56 4.72
C GLU A 31 -2.71 1.27 4.80
N ASN A 32 -2.13 1.47 5.98
CA ASN A 32 -0.77 1.03 6.23
C ASN A 32 -0.72 -0.50 6.40
N HIS A 33 -0.01 -1.18 5.50
CA HIS A 33 0.06 -2.65 5.49
C HIS A 33 0.54 -3.25 6.82
N LYS A 34 1.53 -2.62 7.48
CA LYS A 34 2.05 -3.11 8.77
C LYS A 34 1.01 -3.01 9.88
N GLN A 35 0.25 -1.92 9.92
CA GLN A 35 -0.82 -1.73 10.89
C GLN A 35 -1.97 -2.71 10.66
N GLN A 36 -2.39 -2.90 9.40
CA GLN A 36 -3.45 -3.86 9.06
C GLN A 36 -3.03 -5.31 9.37
N GLN A 37 -1.78 -5.68 9.08
CA GLN A 37 -1.28 -7.00 9.43
C GLN A 37 -1.28 -7.22 10.96
N ALA A 38 -0.86 -6.23 11.74
CA ALA A 38 -0.87 -6.31 13.20
C ALA A 38 -2.31 -6.44 13.75
N ARG A 39 -3.24 -5.62 13.22
CA ARG A 39 -4.66 -5.68 13.57
C ARG A 39 -5.25 -7.05 13.26
N PHE A 40 -4.98 -7.59 12.08
CA PHE A 40 -5.44 -8.91 11.69
C PHE A 40 -4.92 -10.00 12.64
N LYS A 41 -3.60 -9.99 12.93
CA LYS A 41 -2.98 -10.97 13.85
C LYS A 41 -3.60 -10.92 15.25
N ALA A 42 -3.88 -9.72 15.77
CA ALA A 42 -4.52 -9.54 17.06
C ALA A 42 -5.95 -10.11 17.07
N LEU A 43 -6.75 -9.80 16.05
CA LEU A 43 -8.11 -10.33 15.90
C LEU A 43 -8.10 -11.86 15.79
N TYR A 44 -7.20 -12.41 14.99
CA TYR A 44 -7.08 -13.86 14.85
C TYR A 44 -6.68 -14.54 16.17
N ALA A 45 -5.70 -13.96 16.90
CA ALA A 45 -5.30 -14.47 18.21
C ALA A 45 -6.46 -14.44 19.21
N SER A 46 -7.31 -13.41 19.19
CA SER A 46 -8.49 -13.33 20.08
C SER A 46 -9.59 -14.35 19.80
N ILE A 47 -9.59 -14.99 18.62
CA ILE A 47 -10.56 -16.02 18.26
C ILE A 47 -9.99 -17.43 18.51
N LYS A 48 -8.65 -17.58 18.40
CA LYS A 48 -7.96 -18.87 18.52
C LYS A 48 -7.34 -19.15 19.88
N GLY A 49 -7.18 -18.15 20.73
CA GLY A 49 -6.71 -18.28 22.13
C GLY A 49 -7.86 -18.54 23.08
#